data_AF-A0A453T7B7-F1
#
_entry.id   AF-A0A453T7B7-F1
#
_cell.length_a   1.000
_cell.length_b   1.000
_cell.length_c   1.000
_cell.angle_alpha   90.00
_cell.angle_beta   90.00
_cell.angle_gamma   90.00
#
_symmetry.space_group_name_H-M   'P 1'
#
loop_
_entity.id
_entity.type
_entity.pdbx_description
1 polymer ?
#
loop_
_entity_poly.entity_id
_entity_poly.type
_entity_poly.pdbx_seq_one_letter_code
_entity_poly.pdbx_strand_id
1 'polypeptide(L)'
;WHCIRHNHCSFMAKIETGIFCRNPYNATGICNRSSCPLANSRYATIRDHDGVFYLYMKTAERAHLPKKLWERVKLPRNYEKAMEIINKHLEFWPKLLVHKIKQRLTKMTQYRIRMRRLQLKVREKIMTVPRKKTQRDLRRLDKAEKAAQLDKSIESELKERLRKGVYGEIYNFPFKQFDTILDMEKDDLAPEIEEEEEGEIEYVEGDDIEMGDMDDMEDFEGFGDEDDDGDEDDDLDEPATKKPKLPGSDSRSKIGRKSTKVITEIK
;
A
#
# COMPACT_ATOMS: atom_id res chain seq x y z
N TRP A 1 -10.11 -9.69 -35.77
CA TRP A 1 -9.52 -8.41 -35.30
C TRP A 1 -10.58 -7.35 -35.05
N HIS A 2 -11.44 -7.02 -36.02
CA HIS A 2 -12.41 -5.93 -35.91
C HIS A 2 -13.24 -5.99 -34.61
N CYS A 3 -13.83 -7.15 -34.29
CA CYS A 3 -14.55 -7.41 -33.04
C CYS A 3 -13.73 -7.10 -31.77
N ILE A 4 -12.43 -7.40 -31.77
CA ILE A 4 -11.51 -7.18 -30.62
C ILE A 4 -11.19 -5.68 -30.45
N ARG A 5 -11.24 -4.89 -31.53
CA ARG A 5 -10.92 -3.45 -31.50
C ARG A 5 -12.15 -2.59 -31.19
N HIS A 6 -13.30 -2.92 -31.78
CA HIS A 6 -14.51 -2.10 -31.74
C HIS A 6 -15.48 -2.50 -30.64
N ASN A 7 -15.54 -3.80 -30.26
CA ASN A 7 -16.33 -4.28 -29.14
C ASN A 7 -15.44 -4.30 -27.88
N HIS A 8 -15.53 -5.35 -27.07
CA HIS A 8 -14.74 -5.50 -25.85
C HIS A 8 -13.51 -6.41 -26.06
N CYS A 9 -12.39 -6.05 -25.41
CA CYS A 9 -11.20 -6.89 -25.30
C CYS A 9 -10.67 -6.84 -23.87
N SER A 10 -10.82 -7.94 -23.12
CA SER A 10 -10.47 -8.02 -21.69
C SER A 10 -8.98 -7.80 -21.40
N PHE A 11 -8.13 -7.96 -22.41
CA PHE A 11 -6.68 -7.70 -22.31
C PHE A 11 -6.29 -6.28 -22.72
N MET A 12 -7.20 -5.46 -23.27
CA MET A 12 -6.89 -4.11 -23.73
C MET A 12 -6.89 -3.14 -22.54
N ALA A 13 -5.82 -2.36 -22.41
CA ALA A 13 -5.73 -1.25 -21.47
C ALA A 13 -5.52 0.04 -22.25
N LYS A 14 -6.49 0.96 -22.19
CA LYS A 14 -6.36 2.32 -22.72
C LYS A 14 -5.68 3.17 -21.65
N ILE A 15 -4.61 3.86 -22.03
CA ILE A 15 -3.87 4.84 -21.22
C ILE A 15 -3.73 6.08 -22.10
N GLU A 16 -3.55 7.27 -21.52
CA GLU A 16 -3.31 8.52 -22.26
C GLU A 16 -2.21 8.41 -23.33
N THR A 17 -1.14 7.67 -23.03
CA THR A 17 -0.01 7.42 -23.94
C THR A 17 -0.28 6.40 -25.05
N GLY A 18 -1.42 5.70 -25.02
CA GLY A 18 -1.83 4.76 -26.07
C GLY A 18 -2.51 3.48 -25.58
N ILE A 19 -2.72 2.55 -26.53
CA ILE A 19 -3.48 1.32 -26.29
C ILE A 19 -2.53 0.13 -26.08
N PHE A 20 -2.48 -0.36 -24.84
CA PHE A 20 -1.64 -1.47 -24.42
C PHE A 20 -2.43 -2.78 -24.28
N CYS A 21 -1.71 -3.89 -24.18
CA CYS A 21 -2.26 -5.22 -24.09
C CYS A 21 -1.63 -5.98 -22.92
N ARG A 22 -2.46 -6.34 -21.93
CA ARG A 22 -2.10 -7.13 -20.74
C ARG A 22 -1.88 -8.63 -21.04
N ASN A 23 -2.06 -9.08 -22.29
CA ASN A 23 -1.98 -10.49 -22.62
C ASN A 23 -0.55 -11.05 -22.42
N PRO A 24 -0.37 -12.11 -21.62
CA PRO A 24 0.95 -12.70 -21.33
C PRO A 24 1.72 -13.20 -22.57
N TYR A 25 1.03 -13.45 -23.68
CA TYR A 25 1.54 -13.94 -24.96
C TYR A 25 1.65 -12.83 -26.03
N ASN A 26 1.65 -11.54 -25.67
CA ASN A 26 1.97 -10.45 -26.61
C ASN A 26 3.48 -10.18 -26.59
N ALA A 27 4.13 -10.14 -27.76
CA ALA A 27 5.57 -9.87 -27.87
C ALA A 27 5.96 -8.43 -27.53
N THR A 28 5.16 -7.44 -27.93
CA THR A 28 5.44 -6.00 -27.85
C THR A 28 4.74 -5.30 -26.68
N GLY A 29 3.60 -5.84 -26.22
CA GLY A 29 2.75 -5.21 -25.21
C GLY A 29 1.77 -4.16 -25.73
N ILE A 30 1.78 -3.88 -27.04
CA ILE A 30 0.89 -2.90 -27.69
C ILE A 30 -0.34 -3.63 -28.27
N CYS A 31 -1.52 -3.03 -28.21
CA CYS A 31 -2.77 -3.60 -28.74
C CYS A 31 -3.02 -3.22 -30.21
N ASN A 32 -2.19 -3.74 -31.12
CA ASN A 32 -2.32 -3.52 -32.58
C ASN A 32 -2.69 -4.81 -33.33
N ARG A 33 -3.25 -4.69 -34.55
CA ARG A 33 -3.63 -5.83 -35.42
C ARG A 33 -2.50 -6.84 -35.59
N SER A 34 -1.28 -6.35 -35.81
CA SER A 34 -0.05 -7.15 -35.96
C SER A 34 0.55 -7.66 -34.65
N SER A 35 0.21 -7.05 -33.51
CA SER A 35 0.79 -7.38 -32.20
C SER A 35 -0.10 -8.29 -31.35
N CYS A 36 -1.41 -8.35 -31.61
CA CYS A 36 -2.35 -9.13 -30.81
C CYS A 36 -2.22 -10.65 -31.09
N PRO A 37 -1.91 -11.49 -30.07
CA PRO A 37 -1.78 -12.94 -30.25
C PRO A 37 -3.12 -13.67 -30.41
N LEU A 38 -4.24 -13.03 -30.08
CA LEU A 38 -5.59 -13.56 -30.32
C LEU A 38 -6.02 -13.34 -31.77
N ALA A 39 -5.67 -12.18 -32.34
CA ALA A 39 -6.06 -11.80 -33.70
C ALA A 39 -5.26 -12.49 -34.81
N ASN A 40 -4.06 -12.98 -34.49
CA ASN A 40 -3.16 -13.65 -35.45
C ASN A 40 -3.11 -15.15 -35.15
N SER A 41 -3.30 -15.99 -36.16
CA SER A 41 -3.19 -17.45 -36.06
C SER A 41 -1.73 -17.89 -35.95
N ARG A 42 -0.85 -17.35 -36.81
CA ARG A 42 0.60 -17.55 -36.76
C ARG A 42 1.26 -16.49 -35.87
N TYR A 43 1.66 -16.85 -34.66
CA TYR A 43 2.27 -15.92 -33.69
C TYR A 43 3.31 -16.61 -32.79
N ALA A 44 4.32 -15.89 -32.32
CA ALA A 44 5.35 -16.46 -31.44
C ALA A 44 5.82 -15.44 -30.39
N THR A 45 6.20 -15.92 -29.20
CA THR A 45 6.68 -15.11 -28.08
C THR A 45 7.72 -15.82 -27.23
N ILE A 46 8.37 -15.09 -26.33
CA ILE A 46 9.23 -15.65 -25.29
C ILE A 46 8.58 -15.37 -23.93
N ARG A 47 8.56 -16.40 -23.08
CA ARG A 47 8.19 -16.29 -21.67
C ARG A 47 9.28 -16.92 -20.80
N ASP A 48 9.41 -16.42 -19.57
CA ASP A 48 10.23 -17.03 -18.53
C ASP A 48 9.32 -17.92 -17.67
N HIS A 49 9.76 -19.14 -17.41
CA HIS A 49 9.15 -20.07 -16.47
C HIS A 49 10.26 -20.59 -15.57
N ASP A 50 10.19 -20.27 -14.28
CA ASP A 50 11.12 -20.70 -13.22
C ASP A 50 12.60 -20.45 -13.53
N GLY A 51 12.90 -19.35 -14.24
CA GLY A 51 14.25 -18.99 -14.63
C GLY A 51 14.77 -19.79 -15.85
N VAL A 52 13.88 -20.30 -16.69
CA VAL A 52 14.21 -20.85 -18.02
C VAL A 52 13.34 -20.15 -19.06
N PHE A 53 13.98 -19.65 -20.11
CA PHE A 53 13.26 -19.06 -21.23
C PHE A 53 12.70 -20.15 -22.13
N TYR A 54 11.46 -19.97 -22.57
CA TYR A 54 10.81 -20.81 -23.55
C TYR A 54 10.31 -19.96 -24.72
N LEU A 55 10.60 -20.43 -25.93
CA LEU A 55 9.99 -19.93 -27.16
C LEU A 55 8.61 -20.59 -27.31
N TYR A 56 7.57 -19.77 -27.24
CA TYR A 56 6.18 -20.14 -27.45
C TYR A 56 5.80 -19.89 -28.91
N MET A 57 5.34 -20.91 -29.62
CA MET A 57 4.93 -20.81 -31.03
C MET A 57 3.46 -21.22 -31.18
N LYS A 58 2.71 -20.48 -31.99
CA LYS A 58 1.31 -20.70 -32.31
C LYS A 58 1.17 -20.85 -33.82
N THR A 59 0.64 -21.98 -34.26
CA THR A 59 0.35 -22.31 -35.66
C THR A 59 -1.14 -22.26 -35.93
N ALA A 60 -1.54 -22.08 -37.21
CA ALA A 60 -2.95 -22.01 -37.58
C ALA A 60 -3.66 -23.37 -37.43
N GLU A 61 -2.97 -24.46 -37.75
CA GLU A 61 -3.46 -25.85 -37.67
C GLU A 61 -4.05 -26.18 -36.29
N ARG A 62 -3.39 -25.74 -35.21
CA ARG A 62 -3.77 -26.05 -33.83
C ARG A 62 -4.84 -25.12 -33.24
N ALA A 63 -5.41 -24.21 -34.04
CA ALA A 63 -6.42 -23.25 -33.59
C ALA A 63 -7.66 -23.92 -32.96
N HIS A 64 -8.03 -25.12 -33.43
CA HIS A 64 -9.17 -25.89 -32.93
C HIS A 64 -8.92 -26.57 -31.57
N LEU A 65 -7.66 -26.69 -31.12
CA LEU A 65 -7.28 -27.32 -29.84
C LEU A 65 -6.69 -26.27 -28.88
N PRO A 66 -7.49 -25.49 -28.13
CA PRO A 66 -6.98 -24.43 -27.26
C PRO A 66 -5.95 -24.94 -26.23
N LYS A 67 -6.09 -26.18 -25.73
CA LYS A 67 -5.14 -26.83 -24.81
C LYS A 67 -3.77 -27.13 -25.45
N LYS A 68 -3.69 -27.32 -26.76
CA LYS A 68 -2.45 -27.62 -27.53
C LYS A 68 -2.04 -26.49 -28.48
N LEU A 69 -2.68 -25.33 -28.37
CA LEU A 69 -2.53 -24.15 -29.25
C LEU A 69 -1.09 -23.62 -29.31
N TRP A 70 -0.35 -23.75 -28.21
CA TRP A 70 1.01 -23.29 -28.07
C TRP A 70 2.00 -24.45 -27.98
N GLU A 71 2.94 -24.49 -28.91
CA GLU A 71 4.18 -25.25 -28.78
C GLU A 71 5.18 -24.50 -27.92
N ARG A 72 6.00 -25.23 -27.15
CA ARG A 72 7.04 -24.66 -26.29
C ARG A 72 8.39 -25.31 -26.58
N VAL A 73 9.38 -24.51 -26.94
CA VAL A 73 10.78 -24.92 -27.12
C VAL A 73 11.63 -24.31 -26.01
N LYS A 74 12.43 -25.13 -25.32
CA LYS A 74 13.31 -24.69 -24.24
C LYS A 74 14.52 -23.97 -24.82
N LEU A 75 14.76 -22.73 -24.41
CA LEU A 75 15.95 -21.97 -24.82
C LEU A 75 17.11 -22.20 -23.83
N PRO A 76 18.36 -22.32 -24.30
CA PRO A 76 19.53 -22.46 -23.46
C PRO A 76 19.83 -21.16 -22.69
N ARG A 77 20.68 -21.26 -21.67
CA ARG A 77 21.13 -20.11 -20.88
C ARG A 77 22.10 -19.18 -21.63
N ASN A 78 22.83 -19.69 -22.63
CA ASN A 78 23.67 -18.85 -23.49
C ASN A 78 22.78 -18.11 -24.51
N TYR A 79 22.92 -16.79 -24.57
CA TYR A 79 22.18 -15.88 -25.45
C TYR A 79 22.40 -16.19 -26.94
N GLU A 80 23.62 -16.49 -27.37
CA GLU A 80 23.96 -16.76 -28.77
C GLU A 80 23.27 -18.04 -29.27
N LYS A 81 23.44 -19.14 -28.51
CA LYS A 81 22.77 -20.42 -28.79
C LYS A 81 21.24 -20.29 -28.76
N ALA A 82 20.69 -19.45 -27.89
CA ALA A 82 19.25 -19.16 -27.89
C ALA A 82 18.82 -18.36 -29.14
N MET A 83 19.65 -17.43 -29.60
CA MET A 83 19.42 -16.65 -30.83
C MET A 83 19.44 -17.55 -32.08
N GLU A 84 20.38 -18.50 -32.17
CA GLU A 84 20.43 -19.50 -33.23
C GLU A 84 19.19 -20.38 -33.27
N ILE A 85 18.73 -20.88 -32.12
CA ILE A 85 17.53 -21.71 -32.01
C ILE A 85 16.28 -20.92 -32.44
N ILE A 86 16.19 -19.64 -32.06
CA ILE A 86 15.12 -18.75 -32.54
C ILE A 86 15.19 -18.54 -34.06
N ASN A 87 16.39 -18.36 -34.63
CA ASN A 87 16.56 -18.24 -36.09
C ASN A 87 16.07 -19.50 -36.81
N LYS A 88 16.49 -20.69 -36.35
CA LYS A 88 16.13 -21.99 -36.95
C LYS A 88 14.62 -22.26 -36.91
N HIS A 89 13.96 -22.02 -35.77
CA HIS A 89 12.51 -22.24 -35.67
C HIS A 89 11.65 -21.16 -36.33
N LEU A 90 12.18 -19.94 -36.53
CA LEU A 90 11.45 -18.80 -37.09
C LEU A 90 11.94 -18.36 -38.47
N GLU A 91 12.53 -19.27 -39.25
CA GLU A 91 13.08 -18.94 -40.58
C GLU A 91 11.99 -18.45 -41.55
N PHE A 92 10.91 -19.21 -41.70
CA PHE A 92 9.79 -18.90 -42.61
C PHE A 92 8.76 -17.91 -42.04
N TRP A 93 9.12 -17.19 -40.98
CA TRP A 93 8.22 -16.27 -40.24
C TRP A 93 8.44 -14.81 -40.65
N PRO A 94 7.45 -13.91 -40.45
CA PRO A 94 7.57 -12.53 -40.91
C PRO A 94 8.68 -11.81 -40.14
N LYS A 95 9.67 -11.26 -40.86
CA LYS A 95 10.92 -10.65 -40.33
C LYS A 95 10.67 -9.68 -39.17
N LEU A 96 9.60 -8.88 -39.23
CA LEU A 96 9.20 -7.95 -38.17
C LEU A 96 8.90 -8.66 -36.84
N LEU A 97 8.15 -9.77 -36.87
CA LEU A 97 7.83 -10.55 -35.67
C LEU A 97 9.10 -11.19 -35.10
N VAL A 98 9.93 -11.79 -35.96
CA VAL A 98 11.22 -12.38 -35.56
C VAL A 98 12.10 -11.32 -34.87
N HIS A 99 12.20 -10.13 -35.44
CA HIS A 99 12.92 -9.01 -34.83
C HIS A 99 12.35 -8.60 -33.47
N LYS A 100 11.02 -8.51 -33.31
CA LYS A 100 10.39 -8.22 -32.01
C LYS A 100 10.60 -9.33 -30.98
N ILE A 101 10.63 -10.59 -31.39
CA ILE A 101 10.95 -11.74 -30.53
C ILE A 101 12.41 -11.68 -30.07
N LYS A 102 13.34 -11.36 -30.97
CA LYS A 102 14.76 -11.11 -30.65
C LYS A 102 14.94 -9.98 -29.64
N GLN A 103 14.33 -8.81 -29.91
CA GLN A 103 14.32 -7.67 -28.98
C GLN A 103 13.77 -8.06 -27.60
N ARG A 104 12.72 -8.89 -27.55
CA ARG A 104 12.16 -9.42 -26.30
C ARG A 104 13.13 -10.36 -25.57
N LEU A 105 13.83 -11.26 -26.26
CA LEU A 105 14.87 -12.11 -25.64
C LEU A 105 15.93 -11.24 -24.97
N THR A 106 16.46 -10.25 -25.68
CA THR A 106 17.47 -9.32 -25.16
C THR A 106 16.95 -8.62 -23.91
N LYS A 107 15.73 -8.06 -23.95
CA LYS A 107 15.14 -7.33 -22.82
C LYS A 107 14.86 -8.22 -21.61
N MET A 108 14.34 -9.44 -21.82
CA MET A 108 14.15 -10.40 -20.73
C MET A 108 15.48 -10.84 -20.11
N THR A 109 16.52 -11.05 -20.93
CA THR A 109 17.87 -11.39 -20.46
C THR A 109 18.47 -10.25 -19.62
N GLN A 110 18.36 -9.01 -20.08
CA GLN A 110 18.73 -7.81 -19.33
C GLN A 110 17.96 -7.69 -17.99
N TYR A 111 16.65 -7.97 -17.97
CA TYR A 111 15.87 -7.98 -16.73
C TYR A 111 16.35 -9.05 -15.75
N ARG A 112 16.73 -10.25 -16.20
CA ARG A 112 17.31 -11.27 -15.32
C ARG A 112 18.66 -10.87 -14.74
N ILE A 113 19.52 -10.24 -15.53
CA ILE A 113 20.79 -9.66 -15.04
C ILE A 113 20.50 -8.56 -14.01
N ARG A 114 19.51 -7.68 -14.28
CA ARG A 114 19.09 -6.62 -13.33
C ARG A 114 18.50 -7.19 -12.04
N MET A 115 17.68 -8.24 -12.10
CA MET A 115 17.13 -8.91 -10.91
C MET A 115 18.24 -9.50 -10.03
N ARG A 116 19.20 -10.23 -10.62
CA ARG A 116 20.37 -10.73 -9.87
C ARG A 116 21.18 -9.61 -9.23
N ARG A 117 21.49 -8.56 -9.99
CA ARG A 117 22.19 -7.36 -9.48
C ARG A 117 21.41 -6.62 -8.39
N LEU A 118 20.08 -6.73 -8.36
CA LEU A 118 19.23 -6.12 -7.33
C LEU A 118 19.16 -7.01 -6.07
N GLN A 119 19.11 -8.34 -6.23
CA GLN A 119 19.18 -9.30 -5.13
C GLN A 119 20.51 -9.26 -4.37
N LEU A 120 21.62 -9.00 -5.08
CA LEU A 120 22.95 -8.81 -4.47
C LEU A 120 23.12 -7.46 -3.75
N LYS A 121 22.22 -6.51 -3.94
CA LYS A 121 22.27 -5.22 -3.24
C LYS A 121 21.46 -5.30 -1.97
N VAL A 122 22.14 -5.17 -0.83
CA VAL A 122 21.49 -4.90 0.45
C VAL A 122 20.65 -3.62 0.29
N ARG A 123 19.39 -3.69 0.72
CA ARG A 123 18.45 -2.57 0.72
C ARG A 123 17.67 -2.62 2.01
N GLU A 124 17.43 -1.46 2.59
CA GLU A 124 16.49 -1.32 3.69
C GLU A 124 15.10 -1.79 3.25
N LYS A 125 14.46 -2.57 4.13
CA LYS A 125 13.12 -3.06 3.90
C LYS A 125 12.15 -1.95 4.23
N ILE A 126 11.48 -1.40 3.22
CA ILE A 126 10.37 -0.45 3.42
C ILE A 126 9.28 -1.19 4.23
N MET A 127 9.11 -0.79 5.49
CA MET A 127 8.08 -1.31 6.38
C MET A 127 6.97 -0.27 6.51
N THR A 128 5.74 -0.68 6.22
CA THR A 128 4.56 0.18 6.38
C THR A 128 4.13 0.19 7.84
N VAL A 129 4.23 1.33 8.51
CA VAL A 129 3.67 1.50 9.86
C VAL A 129 2.17 1.83 9.73
N PRO A 130 1.26 1.15 10.45
CA PRO A 130 -0.17 1.41 10.36
C PRO A 130 -0.53 2.77 10.98
N ARG A 131 -1.34 3.58 10.28
CA ARG A 131 -1.71 4.96 10.69
C ARG A 131 -2.33 5.05 12.10
N LYS A 132 -3.11 4.04 12.52
CA LYS A 132 -3.66 3.99 13.89
C LYS A 132 -2.56 3.85 14.96
N LYS A 133 -1.43 3.18 14.66
CA LYS A 133 -0.28 3.10 15.56
C LYS A 133 0.44 4.45 15.62
N THR A 134 0.76 5.07 14.49
CA THR A 134 1.46 6.38 14.50
C THR A 134 0.65 7.45 15.24
N GLN A 135 -0.68 7.52 15.04
CA GLN A 135 -1.54 8.45 15.78
C GLN A 135 -1.61 8.15 17.28
N ARG A 136 -1.64 6.87 17.68
CA ARG A 136 -1.63 6.49 19.10
C ARG A 136 -0.28 6.79 19.76
N ASP A 137 0.80 6.51 19.07
CA ASP A 137 2.16 6.74 19.56
C ASP A 137 2.41 8.25 19.71
N LEU A 138 1.96 9.09 18.76
CA LEU A 138 1.97 10.56 18.90
C LEU A 138 1.19 11.03 20.14
N ARG A 139 -0.09 10.64 20.31
CA ARG A 139 -0.87 11.02 21.51
C ARG A 139 -0.24 10.55 22.82
N ARG A 140 0.49 9.44 22.81
CA ARG A 140 1.25 8.94 23.98
C ARG A 140 2.50 9.77 24.23
N LEU A 141 3.20 10.22 23.19
CA LEU A 141 4.33 11.14 23.29
C LEU A 141 3.87 12.49 23.86
N ASP A 142 2.81 13.09 23.31
CA ASP A 142 2.25 14.36 23.81
C ASP A 142 1.84 14.26 25.30
N LYS A 143 1.26 13.12 25.73
CA LYS A 143 0.91 12.88 27.14
C LYS A 143 2.16 12.65 28.01
N ALA A 144 3.18 11.98 27.49
CA ALA A 144 4.43 11.74 28.21
C ALA A 144 5.26 13.02 28.38
N GLU A 145 5.32 13.87 27.36
CA GLU A 145 5.96 15.19 27.41
C GLU A 145 5.34 16.07 28.49
N LYS A 146 4.00 16.21 28.48
CA LYS A 146 3.27 16.96 29.50
C LYS A 146 3.43 16.40 30.91
N ALA A 147 3.52 15.08 31.06
CA ALA A 147 3.71 14.42 32.36
C ALA A 147 5.15 14.54 32.88
N ALA A 148 6.15 14.55 32.00
CA ALA A 148 7.56 14.57 32.38
C ALA A 148 8.04 15.94 32.91
N GLN A 149 7.35 17.04 32.56
CA GLN A 149 7.67 18.43 32.96
C GLN A 149 9.18 18.71 33.00
N LEU A 150 9.86 18.39 31.88
CA LEU A 150 11.32 18.31 31.81
C LEU A 150 12.01 19.60 32.29
N ASP A 151 11.42 20.77 32.02
CA ASP A 151 11.97 22.07 32.45
C ASP A 151 12.16 22.16 33.97
N LYS A 152 11.19 21.68 34.77
CA LYS A 152 11.30 21.67 36.24
C LYS A 152 12.32 20.65 36.73
N SER A 153 12.42 19.49 36.06
CA SER A 153 13.44 18.48 36.37
C SER A 153 14.85 18.99 36.05
N ILE A 154 15.00 19.78 34.98
CA ILE A 154 16.27 20.42 34.60
C ILE A 154 16.59 21.58 35.55
N GLU A 155 15.61 22.40 35.91
CA GLU A 155 15.79 23.52 36.84
C GLU A 155 16.26 23.04 38.22
N SER A 156 15.60 22.02 38.77
CA SER A 156 15.99 21.40 40.05
C SER A 156 17.39 20.75 39.97
N GLU A 157 17.74 20.06 38.88
CA GLU A 157 19.11 19.54 38.70
C GLU A 157 20.16 20.66 38.59
N LEU A 158 19.87 21.75 37.86
CA LEU A 158 20.77 22.89 37.74
C LEU A 158 20.94 23.63 39.07
N LYS A 159 19.86 23.84 39.83
CA LYS A 159 19.90 24.37 41.21
C LYS A 159 20.73 23.46 42.12
N GLU A 160 20.58 22.14 42.02
CA GLU A 160 21.36 21.20 42.83
C GLU A 160 22.85 21.18 42.45
N ARG A 161 23.19 21.23 41.15
CA ARG A 161 24.57 21.35 40.65
C ARG A 161 25.23 22.67 41.07
N LEU A 162 24.46 23.77 41.10
CA LEU A 162 24.90 25.07 41.62
C LEU A 162 25.17 25.01 43.12
N ARG A 163 24.24 24.44 43.92
CA ARG A 163 24.43 24.20 45.37
C ARG A 163 25.63 23.30 45.66
N LYS A 164 25.93 22.32 44.79
CA LYS A 164 27.11 21.44 44.87
C LYS A 164 28.43 22.08 44.42
N GLY A 165 28.42 23.34 43.95
CA GLY A 165 29.64 24.05 43.53
C GLY A 165 30.31 23.47 42.27
N VAL A 166 29.55 22.79 41.40
CA VAL A 166 30.07 22.17 40.15
C VAL A 166 30.54 23.24 39.14
N TYR A 167 29.98 24.44 39.24
CA TYR A 167 30.36 25.63 38.50
C TYR A 167 31.20 26.54 39.42
N GLY A 168 32.39 26.95 38.98
CA GLY A 168 33.43 27.55 39.83
C GLY A 168 33.13 28.95 40.41
N GLU A 169 34.07 29.45 41.22
CA GLU A 169 33.85 30.51 42.24
C GLU A 169 33.42 31.91 41.75
N ILE A 170 33.45 32.25 40.46
CA ILE A 170 33.14 33.62 40.00
C ILE A 170 32.09 33.60 38.88
N TYR A 171 30.82 33.61 39.28
CA TYR A 171 29.70 34.02 38.45
C TYR A 171 29.12 35.33 38.99
N ASN A 172 29.11 36.37 38.16
CA ASN A 172 28.53 37.67 38.49
C ASN A 172 26.99 37.63 38.33
N PHE A 173 26.31 36.89 39.21
CA PHE A 173 24.86 36.94 39.29
C PHE A 173 24.41 38.26 39.95
N PRO A 174 23.44 39.00 39.37
CA PRO A 174 22.90 40.18 40.03
C PRO A 174 22.19 39.79 41.34
N PHE A 175 22.76 40.17 42.49
CA PHE A 175 22.27 39.81 43.84
C PHE A 175 20.74 39.88 44.00
N LYS A 176 20.12 40.95 43.48
CA LYS A 176 18.65 41.16 43.53
C LYS A 176 17.82 40.02 42.92
N GLN A 177 18.35 39.34 41.91
CA GLN A 177 17.71 38.19 41.25
C GLN A 177 17.94 36.88 42.01
N PHE A 178 18.95 36.81 42.87
CA PHE A 178 19.23 35.64 43.71
C PHE A 178 18.38 35.67 44.98
N ASP A 179 18.33 36.83 45.65
CA ASP A 179 17.51 37.01 46.87
C ASP A 179 16.01 36.81 46.58
N THR A 180 15.49 37.32 45.46
CA THR A 180 14.08 37.07 45.06
C THR A 180 13.77 35.60 44.80
N ILE A 181 14.72 34.81 44.27
CA ILE A 181 14.52 33.36 44.08
C ILE A 181 14.54 32.62 45.44
N LEU A 182 15.38 33.06 46.38
CA LEU A 182 15.43 32.49 47.73
C LEU A 182 14.22 32.85 48.60
N ASP A 183 13.60 34.01 48.39
CA ASP A 183 12.40 34.40 49.12
C ASP A 183 11.15 33.69 48.55
N MET A 184 11.03 33.57 47.22
CA MET A 184 9.99 32.71 46.62
C MET A 184 10.07 31.25 47.09
N GLU A 185 11.28 30.70 47.27
CA GLU A 185 11.47 29.32 47.78
C GLU A 185 11.10 29.17 49.28
N LYS A 186 10.93 30.27 50.03
CA LYS A 186 10.39 30.22 51.41
C LYS A 186 8.86 30.29 51.42
N ASP A 187 8.28 31.10 50.54
CA ASP A 187 6.83 31.23 50.42
C ASP A 187 6.19 29.91 49.96
N ASP A 188 6.82 29.19 49.01
CA ASP A 188 6.43 27.83 48.58
C ASP A 188 6.51 26.76 49.69
N LEU A 189 7.16 27.04 50.83
CA LEU A 189 7.25 26.15 52.00
C LEU A 189 6.40 26.59 53.20
N ALA A 190 5.68 27.71 53.10
CA ALA A 190 4.67 28.08 54.07
C ALA A 190 3.39 27.27 53.78
N PRO A 191 2.90 26.41 54.70
CA PRO A 191 1.57 25.86 54.58
C PRO A 191 0.58 26.97 54.91
N GLU A 192 0.24 27.79 53.92
CA GLU A 192 -0.94 28.63 53.98
C GLU A 192 -2.14 27.68 53.98
N ILE A 193 -2.73 27.53 55.17
CA ILE A 193 -3.98 26.81 55.37
C ILE A 193 -5.07 27.74 54.81
N GLU A 194 -5.18 27.81 53.49
CA GLU A 194 -6.46 28.12 52.88
C GLU A 194 -7.41 27.00 53.27
N GLU A 195 -8.50 27.37 53.95
CA GLU A 195 -9.59 26.45 54.24
C GLU A 195 -10.06 25.87 52.91
N GLU A 196 -10.08 24.54 52.83
CA GLU A 196 -10.70 23.79 51.76
C GLU A 196 -12.22 24.01 51.86
N GLU A 197 -12.68 25.18 51.44
CA GLU A 197 -14.08 25.43 51.12
C GLU A 197 -14.47 24.33 50.13
N GLU A 198 -15.35 23.43 50.56
CA GLU A 198 -15.95 22.40 49.71
C GLU A 198 -16.75 23.09 48.61
N GLY A 199 -16.03 23.54 47.58
CA GLY A 199 -16.55 23.78 46.25
C GLY A 199 -17.01 22.45 45.72
N GLU A 200 -18.22 22.08 46.12
CA GLU A 200 -18.97 20.92 45.65
C GLU A 200 -18.87 20.89 44.12
N ILE A 201 -18.00 20.01 43.62
CA ILE A 201 -17.89 19.76 42.19
C ILE A 201 -19.17 19.02 41.84
N GLU A 202 -20.19 19.79 41.47
CA GLU A 202 -21.40 19.29 40.85
C GLU A 202 -20.96 18.48 39.64
N TYR A 203 -20.96 17.16 39.81
CA TYR A 203 -20.78 16.23 38.71
C TYR A 203 -22.00 16.41 37.80
N VAL A 204 -21.87 17.27 36.79
CA VAL A 204 -22.62 17.09 35.56
C VAL A 204 -22.15 15.77 34.98
N GLU A 205 -22.89 14.73 35.35
CA GLU A 205 -22.80 13.37 34.86
C GLU A 205 -22.95 13.41 33.33
N GLY A 206 -21.82 13.52 32.65
CA GLY A 206 -21.73 13.53 31.20
C GLY A 206 -21.89 12.13 30.63
N ASP A 207 -23.08 11.56 30.83
CA ASP A 207 -23.55 10.28 30.32
C ASP A 207 -22.57 9.11 30.46
N ASP A 208 -22.43 8.58 31.68
CA ASP A 208 -22.40 7.11 31.84
C ASP A 208 -23.85 6.58 31.69
N ILE A 209 -24.44 6.81 30.51
CA ILE A 209 -25.57 5.99 30.06
C ILE A 209 -24.99 4.64 29.66
N GLU A 210 -24.91 3.76 30.65
CA GLU A 210 -24.81 2.31 30.49
C GLU A 210 -26.08 1.80 29.78
N MET A 211 -26.12 1.94 28.45
CA MET A 211 -27.14 1.32 27.57
C MET A 211 -26.44 0.74 26.35
N GLY A 212 -26.41 -0.59 26.23
CA GLY A 212 -26.09 -1.23 24.94
C GLY A 212 -25.23 -2.50 24.94
N ASP A 213 -25.18 -3.31 26.01
CA ASP A 213 -24.89 -4.74 25.84
C ASP A 213 -26.14 -5.47 25.30
N MET A 214 -26.61 -5.05 24.13
CA MET A 214 -27.89 -5.50 23.55
C MET A 214 -27.91 -5.33 22.02
N ASP A 215 -27.07 -6.09 21.32
CA ASP A 215 -27.16 -6.28 19.86
C ASP A 215 -26.85 -7.75 19.48
N ASP A 216 -27.49 -8.68 20.21
CA ASP A 216 -27.54 -10.12 19.93
C ASP A 216 -28.88 -10.74 20.39
N MET A 217 -30.01 -10.21 19.88
CA MET A 217 -31.25 -11.00 19.72
C MET A 217 -32.25 -10.33 18.76
N GLU A 218 -32.53 -11.04 17.66
CA GLU A 218 -33.87 -11.45 17.17
C GLU A 218 -34.96 -10.35 17.04
N ASP A 219 -35.34 -9.98 15.81
CA ASP A 219 -36.40 -10.65 15.03
C ASP A 219 -37.83 -10.28 15.48
N PHE A 220 -38.37 -9.19 14.91
CA PHE A 220 -39.82 -9.04 14.77
C PHE A 220 -40.19 -8.11 13.60
N GLU A 221 -40.87 -8.68 12.59
CA GLU A 221 -41.50 -7.95 11.49
C GLU A 221 -42.83 -7.30 11.92
N GLY A 222 -43.21 -6.16 11.30
CA GLY A 222 -44.61 -5.94 10.93
C GLY A 222 -45.30 -4.62 11.33
N PHE A 223 -46.00 -4.05 10.34
CA PHE A 223 -47.13 -3.09 10.41
C PHE A 223 -46.85 -1.68 10.95
N GLY A 224 -47.33 -0.58 10.38
CA GLY A 224 -48.00 -0.24 9.09
C GLY A 224 -47.69 1.25 8.80
N ASP A 225 -47.64 1.80 7.58
CA ASP A 225 -48.64 1.88 6.49
C ASP A 225 -49.94 2.64 6.87
N GLU A 226 -50.49 3.38 5.90
CA GLU A 226 -51.40 4.56 5.99
C GLU A 226 -50.63 5.88 6.28
N ASP A 227 -50.65 6.89 5.40
CA ASP A 227 -51.81 7.70 4.97
C ASP A 227 -51.40 9.11 4.43
N ASP A 228 -51.59 9.37 3.13
CA ASP A 228 -52.22 10.60 2.55
C ASP A 228 -51.37 11.84 2.11
N ASP A 229 -51.29 12.03 0.78
CA ASP A 229 -51.49 13.24 -0.07
C ASP A 229 -50.83 14.62 0.27
N GLY A 230 -50.45 15.52 -0.67
CA GLY A 230 -50.53 15.66 -2.14
C GLY A 230 -50.33 17.17 -2.52
N ASP A 231 -50.15 17.66 -3.75
CA ASP A 231 -49.82 17.10 -5.08
C ASP A 231 -49.39 18.27 -6.04
N GLU A 232 -49.20 18.02 -7.35
CA GLU A 232 -49.08 18.95 -8.52
C GLU A 232 -47.72 19.61 -8.90
N ASP A 233 -47.59 19.88 -10.21
CA ASP A 233 -46.36 19.99 -11.04
C ASP A 233 -45.78 21.42 -11.24
N ASP A 234 -44.53 21.54 -11.77
CA ASP A 234 -44.26 21.98 -13.17
C ASP A 234 -42.74 21.89 -13.57
N ASP A 235 -42.43 21.98 -14.87
CA ASP A 235 -41.16 21.72 -15.56
C ASP A 235 -39.91 22.57 -15.20
N LEU A 236 -38.69 22.01 -15.38
CA LEU A 236 -37.63 22.48 -16.33
C LEU A 236 -36.16 21.97 -16.07
N ASP A 237 -35.53 21.53 -17.17
CA ASP A 237 -34.10 21.58 -17.59
C ASP A 237 -32.90 20.94 -16.83
N GLU A 238 -32.42 19.79 -17.36
CA GLU A 238 -31.03 19.38 -17.73
C GLU A 238 -29.80 19.51 -16.76
N PRO A 239 -28.57 18.96 -17.06
CA PRO A 239 -28.17 17.66 -16.49
C PRO A 239 -26.87 17.63 -15.65
N ALA A 240 -26.79 16.78 -14.62
CA ALA A 240 -25.54 16.54 -13.87
C ALA A 240 -25.31 15.11 -13.31
N THR A 241 -24.60 14.30 -14.10
CA THR A 241 -23.57 13.31 -13.68
C THR A 241 -23.66 12.60 -12.30
N LYS A 242 -24.22 11.37 -12.24
CA LYS A 242 -23.88 10.38 -11.19
C LYS A 242 -23.64 8.96 -11.74
N LYS A 243 -22.63 8.27 -11.21
CA LYS A 243 -22.19 6.92 -11.61
C LYS A 243 -22.96 5.84 -10.83
N PRO A 244 -23.48 4.78 -11.46
CA PRO A 244 -23.92 3.58 -10.74
C PRO A 244 -22.72 2.75 -10.24
N LYS A 245 -22.85 2.20 -9.03
CA LYS A 245 -21.92 1.21 -8.47
C LYS A 245 -22.33 -0.20 -8.92
N LEU A 246 -21.36 -1.06 -9.24
CA LEU A 246 -21.59 -2.50 -9.43
C LEU A 246 -21.44 -3.23 -8.08
N PRO A 247 -22.34 -4.18 -7.73
CA PRO A 247 -22.07 -5.14 -6.67
C PRO A 247 -21.05 -6.19 -7.14
N GLY A 248 -20.02 -6.43 -6.35
CA GLY A 248 -19.00 -7.46 -6.64
C GLY A 248 -19.35 -8.77 -5.93
N SER A 249 -19.42 -9.87 -6.66
CA SER A 249 -19.58 -11.21 -6.09
C SER A 249 -18.25 -11.76 -5.56
N ASP A 250 -18.25 -12.21 -4.32
CA ASP A 250 -17.08 -12.73 -3.61
C ASP A 250 -16.78 -14.19 -4.02
N SER A 251 -15.51 -14.54 -4.23
CA SER A 251 -15.08 -15.93 -4.46
C SER A 251 -13.68 -16.19 -3.89
N ARG A 252 -13.58 -16.13 -2.57
CA ARG A 252 -12.38 -16.51 -1.79
C ARG A 252 -11.98 -17.96 -2.04
N SER A 253 -10.81 -18.20 -2.62
CA SER A 253 -10.14 -19.50 -2.62
C SER A 253 -8.98 -19.53 -1.61
N LYS A 254 -9.02 -20.50 -0.68
CA LYS A 254 -8.00 -20.72 0.37
C LYS A 254 -6.78 -21.46 -0.19
N ILE A 255 -5.59 -20.85 -0.17
CA ILE A 255 -4.23 -21.45 -0.15
C ILE A 255 -3.26 -20.31 0.24
N GLY A 256 -2.27 -20.44 1.13
CA GLY A 256 -1.83 -21.59 1.93
C GLY A 256 -0.99 -21.15 3.14
N ARG A 257 -0.55 -22.12 3.95
CA ARG A 257 0.06 -21.96 5.29
C ARG A 257 1.40 -21.17 5.27
N LYS A 258 1.61 -20.33 6.29
CA LYS A 258 2.95 -19.80 6.64
C LYS A 258 3.64 -20.79 7.58
N SER A 259 4.91 -21.09 7.36
CA SER A 259 5.75 -21.79 8.34
C SER A 259 6.40 -20.78 9.29
N THR A 260 6.28 -21.02 10.59
CA THR A 260 7.09 -20.38 11.62
C THR A 260 8.50 -20.94 11.58
N LYS A 261 9.51 -20.07 11.53
CA LYS A 261 10.89 -20.42 11.89
C LYS A 261 11.22 -19.71 13.20
N VAL A 262 11.70 -20.50 14.16
CA VAL A 262 12.17 -20.04 15.47
C VAL A 262 13.44 -19.21 15.26
N ILE A 263 13.54 -18.09 15.96
CA ILE A 263 14.77 -17.30 16.08
C ILE A 263 15.47 -17.80 17.33
N THR A 264 16.66 -18.37 17.17
CA THR A 264 17.58 -18.64 18.29
C THR A 264 18.49 -17.44 18.46
N GLU A 265 18.40 -16.80 19.62
CA GLU A 265 19.35 -15.77 20.04
C GLU A 265 20.73 -16.40 20.28
N ILE A 266 21.79 -15.70 19.87
CA ILE A 266 23.18 -16.09 20.11
C ILE A 266 23.69 -15.23 21.27
N LYS A 267 24.27 -15.89 22.27
CA LYS A 267 25.01 -15.28 23.38
C LYS A 267 26.37 -14.77 22.92
#